data_AF-A0A2S8FMP8-F1
#
_entry.id   AF-A0A2S8FMP8-F1
#
_cell.length_a   1.000
_cell.length_b   1.000
_cell.length_c   1.000
_cell.angle_alpha   90.00
_cell.angle_beta   90.00
_cell.angle_gamma   90.00
#
_symmetry.space_group_name_H-M   'P 1'
#
loop_
_entity.id
_entity.type
_entity.pdbx_description
1 polymer ?
#
loop_
_entity_poly.entity_id
_entity_poly.type
_entity_poly.pdbx_seq_one_letter_code
_entity_poly.pdbx_strand_id
1 'polypeptide(L)'
;MLIRLFMFVMLALVLGCTSSQTPAVPDGLSSDQLVAAIDEIAETGRFEEETLVELTIGLENAGLMGEAASAQQLPTMTDERQIKQFAKRLSATVKKGLASNGAK
;
A
#
# COMPACT_ATOMS: atom_id res chain seq x y z
N MET A 1 23.86 36.22 -33.74
CA MET A 1 22.86 35.90 -32.70
C MET A 1 21.86 34.80 -33.09
N LEU A 2 21.63 34.51 -34.37
CA LEU A 2 20.67 33.49 -34.85
C LEU A 2 21.04 32.04 -34.49
N ILE A 3 22.33 31.70 -34.52
CA ILE A 3 22.84 30.33 -34.23
C ILE A 3 22.61 29.90 -32.77
N ARG A 4 22.63 30.83 -31.81
CA ARG A 4 22.39 30.53 -30.38
C ARG A 4 20.92 30.27 -30.08
N LEU A 5 20.01 30.89 -30.84
CA LEU A 5 18.57 30.66 -30.73
C LEU A 5 18.19 29.26 -31.24
N PHE A 6 18.82 28.82 -32.33
CA PHE A 6 18.54 27.53 -32.96
C PHE A 6 18.96 26.34 -32.08
N MET A 7 20.08 26.46 -31.34
CA MET A 7 20.49 25.44 -30.37
C MET A 7 19.51 25.29 -29.19
N PHE A 8 18.91 26.39 -28.74
CA PHE A 8 17.99 26.37 -27.62
C PHE A 8 16.65 25.70 -27.98
N VAL A 9 16.18 25.89 -29.21
CA VAL A 9 14.97 25.22 -29.74
C VAL A 9 15.19 23.72 -29.91
N MET A 10 16.36 23.30 -30.41
CA MET A 10 16.71 21.87 -30.53
C MET A 10 16.84 21.18 -29.17
N LEU A 11 17.35 21.87 -28.14
CA LEU A 11 17.42 21.33 -26.77
C LEU A 11 16.04 21.12 -26.15
N ALA A 12 15.08 22.01 -26.44
CA ALA A 12 13.71 21.89 -25.98
C ALA A 12 12.95 20.70 -26.63
N LEU A 13 13.27 20.36 -27.88
CA LEU A 13 12.66 19.19 -28.56
C LEU A 13 13.11 17.84 -27.96
N VAL A 14 14.32 17.75 -27.41
CA VAL A 14 14.83 16.50 -26.80
C VAL A 14 14.19 16.22 -25.43
N LEU A 15 13.76 17.27 -24.71
CA LEU A 15 13.06 17.15 -23.42
C LEU A 15 11.57 16.82 -23.57
N GLY A 16 11.02 16.87 -24.79
CA GLY A 16 9.61 16.65 -25.09
C GLY A 16 9.17 15.17 -25.16
N CYS A 17 10.09 14.21 -25.08
CA CYS A 17 9.77 12.78 -24.97
C CYS A 17 9.81 12.31 -23.51
N THR A 18 9.07 12.98 -22.62
CA THR A 18 8.72 12.33 -21.34
C THR A 18 7.51 11.46 -21.63
N SER A 19 7.71 10.16 -21.78
CA SER A 19 6.58 9.23 -21.78
C SER A 19 5.90 9.39 -20.42
N SER A 20 4.63 9.82 -20.44
CA SER A 20 3.78 9.80 -19.27
C SER A 20 3.57 8.35 -18.84
N GLN A 21 4.54 7.79 -18.12
CA GLN A 21 4.34 6.58 -17.34
C GLN A 21 3.47 7.00 -16.16
N THR A 22 2.15 6.87 -16.33
CA THR A 22 1.22 6.89 -15.21
C THR A 22 1.71 5.84 -14.21
N PRO A 23 1.99 6.20 -12.94
CA PRO A 23 2.35 5.19 -11.95
C PRO A 23 1.19 4.19 -11.86
N ALA A 24 1.50 2.90 -12.01
CA ALA A 24 0.52 1.85 -11.85
C ALA A 24 0.00 1.90 -10.40
N VAL A 25 -1.32 1.92 -10.23
CA VAL A 25 -1.93 1.73 -8.92
C VAL A 25 -1.71 0.26 -8.54
N PRO A 26 -1.17 -0.05 -7.34
CA PRO A 26 -1.00 -1.43 -6.93
C PRO A 26 -2.35 -2.15 -6.80
N ASP A 27 -2.41 -3.41 -7.21
CA ASP A 27 -3.65 -4.22 -7.20
C ASP A 27 -4.09 -4.63 -5.78
N GLY A 28 -3.19 -4.46 -4.79
CA GLY A 28 -3.40 -4.85 -3.40
C GLY A 28 -3.14 -6.33 -3.14
N LEU A 29 -3.09 -6.70 -1.86
CA LEU A 29 -2.90 -8.10 -1.44
C LEU A 29 -4.16 -8.93 -1.68
N SER A 30 -3.97 -10.19 -2.10
CA SER A 30 -5.07 -11.17 -2.16
C SER A 30 -5.55 -11.57 -0.77
N SER A 31 -6.77 -12.12 -0.66
CA SER A 31 -7.37 -12.49 0.62
C SER A 31 -6.53 -13.44 1.47
N ASP A 32 -5.81 -14.38 0.84
CA ASP A 32 -4.88 -15.29 1.50
C ASP A 32 -3.58 -14.60 1.97
N GLN A 33 -3.14 -13.56 1.26
CA GLN A 33 -1.97 -12.77 1.62
C GLN A 33 -2.25 -11.74 2.72
N LEU A 34 -3.48 -11.21 2.81
CA LEU A 34 -3.86 -10.23 3.84
C LEU A 34 -3.53 -10.70 5.25
N VAL A 35 -3.95 -11.92 5.57
CA VAL A 35 -3.76 -12.50 6.89
C VAL A 35 -2.28 -12.75 7.17
N ALA A 36 -1.55 -13.27 6.19
CA ALA A 36 -0.12 -13.56 6.32
C ALA A 36 0.68 -12.27 6.59
N ALA A 37 0.43 -11.20 5.84
CA ALA A 37 1.08 -9.91 6.04
C ALA A 37 0.80 -9.33 7.43
N ILE A 38 -0.46 -9.37 7.91
CA ILE A 38 -0.78 -8.86 9.25
C ILE A 38 -0.15 -9.75 10.34
N ASP A 39 -0.12 -11.06 10.17
CA ASP A 39 0.53 -11.99 11.10
C ASP A 39 2.05 -11.75 11.17
N GLU A 40 2.70 -11.46 10.04
CA GLU A 40 4.12 -11.08 10.03
C GLU A 40 4.37 -9.79 10.81
N ILE A 41 3.52 -8.77 10.66
CA ILE A 41 3.61 -7.53 11.46
C ILE A 41 3.37 -7.83 12.95
N ALA A 42 2.45 -8.76 13.27
CA ALA A 42 2.17 -9.19 14.63
C ALA A 42 3.34 -9.93 15.30
N GLU A 43 4.18 -10.61 14.52
CA GLU A 43 5.37 -11.32 14.99
C GLU A 43 6.59 -10.41 15.09
N THR A 44 6.83 -9.61 14.05
CA THR A 44 8.05 -8.81 13.88
C THR A 44 7.91 -7.40 14.45
N GLY A 45 6.70 -6.84 14.47
CA GLY A 45 6.43 -5.45 14.82
C GLY A 45 6.94 -4.46 13.77
N ARG A 46 7.23 -4.94 12.56
CA ARG A 46 7.80 -4.17 11.45
C ARG A 46 6.90 -4.28 10.23
N PHE A 47 6.96 -3.27 9.39
CA PHE A 47 6.26 -3.20 8.12
C PHE A 47 6.99 -2.23 7.18
N GLU A 48 6.83 -2.43 5.89
CA GLU A 48 7.24 -1.46 4.86
C GLU A 48 6.02 -0.63 4.46
N GLU A 49 6.23 0.63 4.06
CA GLU A 49 5.12 1.52 3.68
C GLU A 49 4.35 0.96 2.48
N GLU A 50 5.04 0.40 1.49
CA GLU A 50 4.45 -0.23 0.32
C GLU A 50 3.54 -1.40 0.70
N THR A 51 4.00 -2.27 1.61
CA THR A 51 3.18 -3.38 2.13
C THR A 51 1.92 -2.89 2.84
N LEU A 52 1.97 -1.75 3.55
CA LEU A 52 0.78 -1.19 4.18
C LEU A 52 -0.22 -0.63 3.17
N VAL A 53 0.26 -0.04 2.07
CA VAL A 53 -0.60 0.41 0.96
C VAL A 53 -1.30 -0.78 0.33
N GLU A 54 -0.55 -1.82 -0.03
CA GLU A 54 -1.11 -3.04 -0.63
C GLU A 54 -2.07 -3.77 0.31
N LEU A 55 -1.75 -3.80 1.61
CA LEU A 55 -2.63 -4.34 2.65
C LEU A 55 -3.94 -3.55 2.74
N THR A 56 -3.88 -2.22 2.72
CA THR A 56 -5.07 -1.36 2.81
C THR A 56 -5.97 -1.58 1.59
N ILE A 57 -5.40 -1.58 0.38
CA ILE A 57 -6.15 -1.83 -0.86
C ILE A 57 -6.76 -3.23 -0.85
N GLY A 58 -6.00 -4.25 -0.44
CA GLY A 58 -6.52 -5.62 -0.37
C GLY A 58 -7.65 -5.78 0.64
N LEU A 59 -7.59 -5.10 1.80
CA LEU A 59 -8.68 -5.07 2.77
C LEU A 59 -9.93 -4.38 2.22
N GLU A 60 -9.78 -3.27 1.49
CA GLU A 60 -10.88 -2.59 0.80
C GLU A 60 -11.53 -3.49 -0.26
N ASN A 61 -10.72 -4.16 -1.08
CA ASN A 61 -11.17 -5.12 -2.10
C ASN A 61 -11.91 -6.31 -1.47
N ALA A 62 -11.52 -6.74 -0.27
CA ALA A 62 -12.19 -7.77 0.51
C ALA A 62 -13.48 -7.30 1.23
N GLY A 63 -13.86 -6.03 1.07
CA GLY A 63 -15.03 -5.42 1.73
C GLY A 63 -14.83 -5.13 3.22
N LEU A 64 -13.58 -5.09 3.70
CA LEU A 64 -13.19 -4.88 5.09
C LEU A 64 -12.70 -3.44 5.31
N MET A 65 -13.55 -2.46 4.97
CA MET A 65 -13.17 -1.04 5.02
C MET A 65 -12.81 -0.55 6.44
N GLY A 66 -13.44 -1.09 7.48
CA GLY A 66 -13.11 -0.71 8.87
C GLY A 66 -11.72 -1.18 9.28
N GLU A 67 -11.34 -2.37 8.85
CA GLU A 67 -10.03 -2.97 9.03
C GLU A 67 -8.97 -2.23 8.20
N ALA A 68 -9.30 -1.83 6.96
CA ALA A 68 -8.44 -1.01 6.12
C ALA A 68 -8.12 0.35 6.79
N ALA A 69 -9.15 1.05 7.30
CA ALA A 69 -8.97 2.28 8.06
C ALA A 69 -8.15 2.07 9.35
N SER A 70 -8.31 0.92 10.00
CA SER A 70 -7.51 0.56 11.17
C SER A 70 -6.04 0.34 10.79
N ALA A 71 -5.75 -0.38 9.70
CA ALA A 71 -4.39 -0.65 9.24
C ALA A 71 -3.59 0.64 8.98
N GLN A 72 -4.24 1.70 8.50
CA GLN A 72 -3.64 3.01 8.29
C GLN A 72 -3.16 3.70 9.58
N GLN A 73 -3.51 3.19 10.76
CA GLN A 73 -2.99 3.69 12.03
C GLN A 73 -1.59 3.18 12.36
N LEU A 74 -1.12 2.08 11.73
CA LEU A 74 0.17 1.46 12.01
C LEU A 74 1.36 2.44 11.93
N PRO A 75 1.50 3.30 10.89
CA PRO A 75 2.61 4.25 10.80
C PRO A 75 2.67 5.28 11.94
N THR A 76 1.55 5.51 12.64
CA THR A 76 1.50 6.45 13.76
C THR A 76 2.04 5.86 15.06
N MET A 77 2.23 4.54 15.10
CA MET A 77 2.71 3.82 16.28
C MET A 77 4.24 3.72 16.25
N THR A 78 4.88 4.07 17.37
CA THR A 78 6.35 4.01 17.48
C THR A 78 6.84 2.89 18.39
N ASP A 79 5.95 2.31 19.21
CA ASP A 79 6.30 1.22 20.13
C ASP A 79 6.05 -0.15 19.49
N GLU A 80 7.11 -0.97 19.41
CA GLU A 80 7.05 -2.30 18.77
C GLU A 80 6.01 -3.22 19.45
N ARG A 81 5.85 -3.16 20.78
CA ARG A 81 4.88 -4.00 21.48
C ARG A 81 3.46 -3.57 21.14
N GLN A 82 3.22 -2.26 21.05
CA GLN A 82 1.95 -1.71 20.62
C GLN A 82 1.61 -2.15 19.19
N ILE A 83 2.56 -2.04 18.26
CA ILE A 83 2.40 -2.50 16.86
C ILE A 83 2.02 -3.98 16.82
N LYS A 84 2.78 -4.84 17.51
CA LYS A 84 2.50 -6.29 17.55
C LYS A 84 1.13 -6.59 18.12
N GLN A 85 0.75 -5.94 19.23
CA GLN A 85 -0.57 -6.16 19.84
C GLN A 85 -1.71 -5.66 18.95
N PHE A 86 -1.51 -4.53 18.28
CA PHE A 86 -2.47 -4.00 17.32
C PHE A 86 -2.66 -4.95 16.13
N ALA A 87 -1.56 -5.37 15.50
CA ALA A 87 -1.59 -6.29 14.38
C ALA A 87 -2.21 -7.65 14.74
N LYS A 88 -1.95 -8.19 15.94
CA LYS A 88 -2.64 -9.41 16.43
C LYS A 88 -4.15 -9.27 16.47
N ARG A 89 -4.65 -8.13 16.96
CA ARG A 89 -6.10 -7.86 17.02
C ARG A 89 -6.67 -7.68 15.62
N LEU A 90 -5.97 -6.95 14.77
CA LEU A 90 -6.36 -6.74 13.38
C LEU A 90 -6.44 -8.08 12.63
N SER A 91 -5.42 -8.94 12.73
CA SER A 91 -5.40 -10.28 12.12
C SER A 91 -6.60 -11.13 12.54
N ALA A 92 -6.92 -11.15 13.85
CA ALA A 92 -8.08 -11.88 14.34
C ALA A 92 -9.40 -11.36 13.77
N THR A 93 -9.56 -10.04 13.68
CA THR A 93 -10.74 -9.41 13.08
C THR A 93 -10.83 -9.71 11.59
N VAL A 94 -9.74 -9.58 10.84
CA VAL A 94 -9.68 -9.85 9.40
C VAL A 94 -9.99 -11.32 9.11
N LYS A 95 -9.41 -12.28 9.84
CA LYS A 95 -9.72 -13.71 9.74
C LYS A 95 -11.23 -13.96 9.88
N LYS A 96 -11.85 -13.32 10.88
CA LYS A 96 -13.31 -13.43 11.11
C LYS A 96 -14.12 -12.77 10.00
N GLY A 97 -13.70 -11.60 9.53
CA GLY A 97 -14.33 -10.85 8.45
C GLY A 97 -14.32 -11.63 7.14
N LEU A 98 -13.17 -12.18 6.75
CA LEU A 98 -13.01 -13.02 5.56
C LEU A 98 -13.86 -14.28 5.62
N ALA A 99 -13.90 -14.96 6.78
CA ALA A 99 -14.77 -16.13 6.97
C ALA A 99 -16.27 -15.79 6.84
N SER A 100 -16.66 -14.58 7.22
CA SER A 100 -18.05 -14.10 7.13
C SER A 100 -18.41 -13.64 5.71
N ASN A 101 -17.45 -13.04 4.99
CA ASN A 101 -17.65 -12.56 3.62
C ASN A 101 -17.55 -13.68 2.57
N GLY A 102 -16.74 -14.71 2.80
CA GLY A 102 -16.66 -15.89 1.92
C GLY A 102 -17.81 -16.89 2.07
N ALA A 103 -18.71 -16.68 3.03
CA ALA A 103 -19.90 -17.51 3.24
C ALA A 103 -21.15 -17.00 2.48
N LYS A 104 -21.00 -15.95 1.68
CA LYS A 104 -22.03 -15.42 0.77
C LYS A 104 -21.71 -15.80 -0.67
#